data_AF-A0A7Y2IRK7-F1
#
_entry.id   AF-A0A7Y2IRK7-F1
#
_cell.length_a   1.000
_cell.length_b   1.000
_cell.length_c   1.000
_cell.angle_alpha   90.00
_cell.angle_beta   90.00
_cell.angle_gamma   90.00
#
_symmetry.space_group_name_H-M   'P 1'
#
loop_
_entity.id
_entity.type
_entity.pdbx_description
1 polymer ?
#
loop_
_entity_poly.entity_id
_entity_poly.type
_entity_poly.pdbx_seq_one_letter_code
_entity_poly.pdbx_strand_id
1 'polypeptide(L)' 'QRHLVNSTNTFFAATGVTSGDLLDGVRYQGHTVRTHSLVLRSETGTVRFVEAVHDLQRLNKLSEVDY' A
#
# COMPACT_ATOMS: atom_id res chain seq x y z
N GLN A 1 1.17 29.78 3.72
CA GLN A 1 0.45 29.42 2.48
C GLN A 1 0.82 27.98 2.11
N ARG A 2 -0.08 27.24 1.45
CA ARG A 2 0.26 25.95 0.82
C ARG A 2 0.80 26.27 -0.58
N HIS A 3 1.94 25.69 -0.97
CA HIS A 3 2.61 25.99 -2.25
C HIS A 3 2.85 24.77 -3.14
N LEU A 4 2.81 23.56 -2.58
CA LEU A 4 3.03 22.31 -3.32
C LEU A 4 1.71 21.59 -3.61
N VAL A 5 0.83 21.50 -2.61
CA VAL A 5 -0.49 20.87 -2.73
C VAL A 5 -1.53 21.79 -2.10
N ASN A 6 -2.36 22.41 -2.94
CA ASN A 6 -3.30 23.46 -2.53
C ASN A 6 -4.75 22.97 -2.36
N SER A 7 -5.02 21.70 -2.69
CA SER A 7 -6.32 21.05 -2.50
C SER A 7 -6.67 20.89 -1.02
N THR A 8 -7.97 20.97 -0.73
CA THR A 8 -8.54 20.76 0.62
C THR A 8 -8.87 19.29 0.89
N ASN A 9 -9.16 18.52 -0.17
CA ASN A 9 -9.37 17.07 -0.14
C ASN A 9 -8.28 16.38 -0.96
N THR A 10 -7.30 15.81 -0.28
CA THR A 10 -6.13 15.15 -0.86
C THR A 10 -5.94 13.81 -0.17
N PHE A 11 -5.47 12.84 -0.95
CA PHE A 11 -5.09 11.51 -0.46
C PHE A 11 -3.60 11.29 -0.68
N PHE A 12 -2.98 10.56 0.23
CA PHE A 12 -1.62 10.05 0.07
C PHE A 12 -1.62 8.56 0.35
N ALA A 13 -0.92 7.79 -0.47
CA ALA A 13 -0.72 6.37 -0.27
C ALA A 13 0.74 6.00 -0.54
N ALA A 14 1.30 5.15 0.30
CA ALA A 14 2.64 4.59 0.13
C ALA A 14 2.65 3.12 0.54
N THR A 15 3.45 2.30 -0.14
CA THR A 15 3.64 0.88 0.17
C THR A 15 5.13 0.60 0.28
N GLY A 16 5.56 -0.12 1.31
CA GLY A 16 6.95 -0.51 1.47
C GLY A 16 7.34 -1.57 0.44
N VAL A 17 8.38 -1.30 -0.35
CA VAL A 17 8.97 -2.29 -1.28
C VAL A 17 10.05 -3.08 -0.56
N THR A 18 11.02 -2.38 0.01
CA THR A 18 12.01 -2.89 0.96
C THR A 18 11.67 -2.41 2.36
N SER A 19 12.08 -3.15 3.40
CA SER A 19 11.83 -2.72 4.78
C SER A 19 12.53 -1.41 5.08
N GLY A 20 11.75 -0.46 5.60
CA GLY A 20 12.23 0.78 6.17
C GLY A 20 11.54 1.05 7.50
N ASP A 21 11.87 2.20 8.11
CA ASP A 21 11.44 2.51 9.46
C ASP A 21 9.92 2.72 9.60
N LEU A 22 9.25 3.11 8.51
CA LEU A 22 7.82 3.41 8.51
C LEU A 22 6.94 2.25 8.00
N LEU A 23 7.40 1.55 6.97
CA LEU A 23 6.65 0.48 6.32
C LEU A 23 7.58 -0.71 6.09
N ASP A 24 7.06 -1.90 6.40
CA ASP A 24 7.71 -3.15 6.05
C ASP A 24 7.76 -3.32 4.53
N GLY A 25 8.84 -3.95 4.05
CA GLY A 25 8.95 -4.35 2.66
C GLY A 25 8.00 -5.48 2.31
N VAL A 26 7.88 -5.75 1.02
CA VAL A 26 7.11 -6.89 0.50
C VAL A 26 7.71 -8.19 1.04
N ARG A 27 6.88 -9.05 1.64
CA ARG A 27 7.31 -10.36 2.14
C ARG A 27 6.59 -11.48 1.41
N TYR A 28 7.37 -12.36 0.79
CA TYR A 28 6.89 -13.56 0.10
C TYR A 28 6.94 -14.76 1.05
N GLN A 29 5.83 -15.50 1.15
CA GLN A 29 5.68 -16.67 2.02
C GLN A 29 4.84 -17.74 1.32
N GLY A 30 5.50 -18.68 0.63
CA GLY A 30 4.81 -19.66 -0.20
C GLY A 30 4.02 -18.97 -1.32
N HIS A 31 2.73 -19.28 -1.46
CA HIS A 31 1.85 -18.61 -2.42
C HIS A 31 1.30 -17.26 -1.93
N THR A 32 1.68 -16.81 -0.75
CA THR A 32 1.17 -15.57 -0.16
C THR A 32 2.21 -14.47 -0.25
N VAL A 33 1.76 -13.26 -0.59
CA VAL A 33 2.57 -12.03 -0.50
C VAL A 33 1.93 -11.09 0.50
N ARG A 34 2.73 -10.52 1.40
CA ARG A 34 2.30 -9.51 2.35
C ARG A 34 2.87 -8.16 1.97
N THR A 35 2.03 -7.12 2.00
CA THR A 35 2.43 -5.73 1.79
C THR A 35 1.96 -4.87 2.96
N HIS A 36 2.75 -3.88 3.33
CA HIS A 36 2.42 -2.90 4.37
C HIS A 36 2.35 -1.50 3.74
N SER A 37 1.20 -0.84 3.90
CA SER A 37 0.91 0.45 3.28
C SER A 37 0.42 1.49 4.28
N LEU A 38 0.70 2.76 4.00
CA LEU A 38 0.15 3.93 4.69
C LEU A 38 -0.85 4.64 3.77
N VAL A 39 -2.04 4.95 4.26
CA VAL A 39 -3.05 5.75 3.56
C VAL A 39 -3.50 6.92 4.43
N LEU A 40 -3.45 8.12 3.88
CA LEU A 40 -3.83 9.38 4.54
C LEU A 40 -4.93 10.09 3.77
N ARG A 41 -5.81 10.78 4.49
CA ARG A 41 -6.80 11.69 3.89
C ARG A 41 -6.78 13.05 4.60
N SER A 42 -6.50 14.12 3.87
CA SER A 42 -6.37 15.47 4.44
C SER A 42 -7.66 16.00 5.05
N GLU A 43 -8.80 15.67 4.43
CA GLU A 43 -10.09 16.20 4.86
C GLU A 43 -10.56 15.61 6.20
N THR A 44 -10.28 14.33 6.45
CA THR A 44 -10.65 13.69 7.74
C THR A 44 -9.49 13.63 8.73
N GLY A 45 -8.27 13.94 8.30
CA GLY A 45 -7.04 13.74 9.09
C GLY A 45 -6.74 12.28 9.42
N THR A 46 -7.46 11.32 8.82
CA THR A 46 -7.33 9.91 9.17
C THR A 46 -6.04 9.31 8.61
N VAL A 47 -5.33 8.60 9.49
CA VAL A 47 -4.16 7.79 9.17
C VAL A 47 -4.56 6.32 9.21
N ARG A 48 -4.27 5.56 8.15
CA ARG A 48 -4.49 4.11 8.12
C ARG A 48 -3.21 3.41 7.74
N PHE A 49 -2.81 2.47 8.56
CA PHE A 49 -1.87 1.42 8.17
C PHE A 49 -2.69 0.24 7.65
N VAL A 50 -2.31 -0.28 6.49
CA VAL A 50 -3.00 -1.38 5.82
C VAL A 50 -1.99 -2.49 5.56
N GLU A 51 -2.21 -3.63 6.20
CA GLU A 51 -1.54 -4.86 5.86
C GLU A 51 -2.45 -5.68 4.95
N ALA A 52 -1.96 -6.01 3.76
CA ALA A 52 -2.68 -6.84 2.80
C ALA A 52 -1.99 -8.19 2.64
N VAL A 53 -2.81 -9.23 2.44
CA VAL A 53 -2.38 -10.60 2.18
C VAL A 53 -2.89 -10.96 0.79
N HIS A 54 -1.96 -11.10 -0.16
CA HIS A 54 -2.24 -11.40 -1.56
C HIS A 54 -2.00 -12.89 -1.80
N ASP A 55 -3.01 -13.60 -2.32
CA ASP A 55 -2.91 -15.00 -2.71
C ASP A 55 -2.53 -15.11 -4.19
N LEU A 56 -1.28 -15.48 -4.46
CA LEU A 56 -0.72 -15.61 -5.81
C LEU A 56 -1.39 -16.73 -6.62
N GLN A 57 -1.79 -17.84 -5.98
CA GLN A 57 -2.49 -18.91 -6.69
C GLN A 57 -3.85 -18.45 -7.20
N ARG A 58 -4.52 -17.59 -6.44
CA ARG A 58 -5.77 -16.97 -6.88
C ARG A 58 -5.53 -15.90 -7.94
N LEU A 59 -4.50 -15.07 -7.77
CA LEU A 59 -4.17 -14.01 -8.74
C LEU A 59 -3.80 -14.59 -10.10
N ASN A 60 -2.98 -15.65 -10.15
CA ASN A 60 -2.59 -16.33 -11.39
C ASN A 60 -3.76 -16.92 -12.18
N LYS A 61 -4.90 -17.19 -11.54
CA LYS A 61 -6.12 -17.63 -12.24
C LYS A 61 -6.90 -16.47 -12.88
N LEU A 62 -6.62 -15.25 -12.45
CA LEU A 62 -7.38 -14.04 -12.79
C LEU A 62 -6.57 -13.04 -13.64
N SER A 63 -5.24 -13.16 -13.67
CA SER A 63 -4.35 -12.25 -14.39
C SER A 63 -3.84 -12.83 -15.70
N GLU A 64 -3.57 -11.92 -16.65
CA GLU A 64 -2.85 -12.24 -17.90
C GLU A 64 -1.32 -12.32 -17.70
N VAL A 65 -0.84 -11.95 -16.52
CA VAL A 65 0.57 -11.97 -16.12
C VAL A 65 0.75 -13.02 -15.02
N ASP A 66 1.81 -13.82 -15.12
CA ASP A 66 2.18 -14.79 -14.09
C ASP A 66 2.84 -14.09 -12.88
N TYR A 67 2.37 -14.41 -11.67
CA TYR A 67 2.88 -13.92 -10.38
C TYR A 67 3.45 -15.03 -9.49
#